data_AF-A0A958YL47-F1
#
_entry.id   AF-A0A958YL47-F1
#
_cell.length_a   1.000
_cell.length_b   1.000
_cell.length_c   1.000
_cell.angle_alpha   90.00
_cell.angle_beta   90.00
_cell.angle_gamma   90.00
#
_symmetry.space_group_name_H-M   'P 1'
#
loop_
_entity.id
_entity.type
_entity.pdbx_description
1 polymer ?
#
loop_
_entity_poly.entity_id
_entity_poly.type
_entity_poly.pdbx_seq_one_letter_code
_entity_poly.pdbx_strand_id
1 'polypeptide(L)'
;TTQSCVTPVYLKGSIPEAMALVKDLRENYGIFCSIVVYPVIPKGLILLRLIPTATHTLEDVNETLDAFDAIRTRLENGTYKRLSAAVAAAMGQ
;
A
#
# COMPACT_ATOMS: atom_id res chain seq x y z
N THR A 1 1.98 -12.90 18.36
CA THR A 1 0.66 -12.65 17.74
C THR A 1 0.07 -11.41 18.39
N THR A 2 -0.37 -10.42 17.61
CA THR A 2 -0.94 -9.18 18.17
C THR A 2 -2.36 -9.43 18.71
N GLN A 3 -2.70 -8.81 19.85
CA GLN A 3 -4.03 -8.89 20.47
C GLN A 3 -4.99 -7.78 19.98
N SER A 4 -4.54 -6.93 19.05
CA SER A 4 -5.36 -5.85 18.48
C SER A 4 -6.02 -6.31 17.19
N CYS A 5 -7.20 -5.77 16.87
CA CYS A 5 -7.94 -5.99 15.62
C CYS A 5 -7.26 -5.33 14.39
N VAL A 6 -5.93 -5.43 14.31
CA VAL A 6 -5.12 -4.90 13.23
C VAL A 6 -4.53 -6.09 12.49
N THR A 7 -4.85 -6.19 11.22
CA THR A 7 -4.25 -7.18 10.31
C THR A 7 -3.08 -6.51 9.59
N PRO A 8 -1.83 -6.85 9.93
CA PRO A 8 -0.67 -6.31 9.24
C PRO A 8 -0.46 -7.00 7.89
N VAL A 9 -0.27 -6.21 6.83
CA VAL A 9 0.12 -6.70 5.51
C VAL A 9 1.51 -6.16 5.17
N TYR A 10 2.44 -7.08 4.93
CA TYR A 10 3.83 -6.75 4.65
C TYR A 10 4.12 -6.81 3.15
N LEU A 11 4.69 -5.73 2.64
CA LEU A 11 5.17 -5.61 1.27
C LEU A 11 6.65 -5.21 1.28
N LYS A 12 7.37 -5.56 0.21
CA LYS A 12 8.77 -5.16 0.02
C LYS A 12 8.83 -4.04 -1.00
N GLY A 13 9.43 -2.92 -0.64
CA GLY A 13 9.52 -1.76 -1.53
C GLY A 13 10.21 -0.58 -0.87
N SER A 14 10.53 0.42 -1.69
CA SER A 14 11.11 1.68 -1.25
C SER A 14 10.04 2.67 -0.77
N ILE A 15 10.45 3.73 -0.07
CA ILE A 15 9.54 4.79 0.39
C ILE A 15 8.79 5.44 -0.79
N PRO A 16 9.44 5.81 -1.91
CA PRO A 16 8.72 6.40 -3.06
C PRO A 16 7.68 5.45 -3.68
N GLU A 17 7.99 4.15 -3.73
CA GLU A 17 7.03 3.14 -4.20
C GLU A 17 5.82 3.02 -3.26
N ALA A 18 6.05 3.07 -1.94
CA ALA A 18 4.98 3.07 -0.95
C ALA A 18 4.04 4.27 -1.14
N MET A 19 4.59 5.46 -1.37
CA MET A 19 3.80 6.67 -1.59
C MET A 19 2.97 6.59 -2.88
N ALA A 20 3.57 6.08 -3.96
CA ALA A 20 2.88 5.85 -5.22
C ALA A 20 1.73 4.83 -5.09
N LEU A 21 1.98 3.73 -4.36
CA LEU A 21 1.00 2.69 -4.09
C LEU A 21 -0.19 3.22 -3.27
N VAL A 22 0.05 4.03 -2.24
CA VAL A 22 -1.04 4.65 -1.45
C VAL A 22 -1.90 5.57 -2.29
N LYS A 23 -1.24 6.36 -3.14
CA LYS A 23 -1.95 7.24 -4.06
C LYS A 23 -2.84 6.43 -5.01
N ASP A 24 -2.31 5.34 -5.57
CA ASP A 24 -3.05 4.43 -6.44
C ASP A 24 -4.25 3.78 -5.73
N LEU A 25 -4.05 3.24 -4.52
CA LEU A 25 -5.14 2.68 -3.70
C LEU A 25 -6.25 3.70 -3.45
N ARG A 26 -5.89 4.93 -3.13
CA ARG A 26 -6.87 5.98 -2.81
C ARG A 26 -7.60 6.49 -4.06
N GLU A 27 -6.87 6.76 -5.14
CA GLU A 27 -7.43 7.44 -6.32
C GLU A 27 -8.09 6.48 -7.31
N ASN A 28 -7.57 5.25 -7.46
CA ASN A 28 -8.07 4.29 -8.45
C ASN A 28 -8.93 3.17 -7.84
N TYR A 29 -8.69 2.80 -6.58
CA TYR A 29 -9.48 1.75 -5.90
C TYR A 29 -10.40 2.30 -4.81
N GLY A 30 -10.32 3.59 -4.47
CA GLY A 30 -11.15 4.19 -3.42
C GLY A 30 -10.83 3.70 -2.00
N ILE A 31 -9.74 2.96 -1.80
CA ILE A 31 -9.39 2.32 -0.53
C ILE A 31 -8.39 3.19 0.22
N PHE A 32 -8.73 3.56 1.45
CA PHE A 32 -7.83 4.25 2.36
C PHE A 32 -7.20 3.27 3.35
N CYS A 33 -5.88 3.11 3.27
CA CYS A 33 -5.12 2.28 4.19
C CYS A 33 -4.01 3.09 4.88
N SER A 34 -3.79 2.82 6.17
CA SER A 34 -2.69 3.42 6.92
C SER A 34 -1.38 2.71 6.59
N ILE A 35 -0.39 3.47 6.09
CA ILE A 35 0.93 2.92 5.81
C ILE A 35 1.92 3.26 6.89
N VAL A 36 2.79 2.31 7.16
CA VAL A 36 3.93 2.46 8.04
C VAL A 36 5.17 2.11 7.24
N VAL A 37 6.10 3.06 7.17
CA VAL A 37 7.39 2.95 6.49
C VAL A 37 8.50 3.40 7.45
N TYR A 38 9.75 3.33 7.00
CA TYR A 38 10.89 3.88 7.74
C TYR A 38 10.62 5.35 8.17
N PRO A 39 10.94 5.76 9.41
CA PRO A 39 11.80 5.09 10.40
C PRO A 39 11.09 4.08 11.34
N VAL A 40 9.77 3.92 11.23
CA VAL A 40 8.99 3.10 12.19
C VAL A 40 9.22 1.59 11.99
N ILE A 41 9.53 1.17 10.76
CA ILE A 41 9.93 -0.19 10.40
C ILE A 41 11.27 -0.19 9.61
N PRO A 42 11.97 -1.33 9.48
CA PRO A 42 13.22 -1.41 8.72
C PRO A 42 13.07 -0.91 7.27
N LYS A 43 14.15 -0.36 6.71
CA LYS A 43 14.20 0.09 5.32
C LYS A 43 13.94 -1.08 4.36
N GLY A 44 13.24 -0.81 3.26
CA GLY A 44 12.89 -1.83 2.25
C GLY A 44 11.62 -2.63 2.56
N LEU A 45 10.99 -2.37 3.71
CA LEU A 45 9.69 -2.92 4.07
C LEU A 45 8.63 -1.83 4.09
N ILE A 46 7.43 -2.21 3.70
CA ILE A 46 6.21 -1.41 3.74
C ILE A 46 5.19 -2.22 4.53
N LEU A 47 4.57 -1.59 5.53
CA LEU A 47 3.53 -2.22 6.32
C LEU A 47 2.21 -1.48 6.08
N LEU A 48 1.22 -2.18 5.54
CA LEU A 48 -0.16 -1.70 5.48
C LEU A 48 -0.91 -2.22 6.72
N ARG A 49 -1.63 -1.33 7.39
CA ARG A 49 -2.44 -1.67 8.56
C ARG A 49 -3.92 -1.68 8.18
N LEU A 50 -4.50 -2.87 8.14
CA LEU A 50 -5.94 -3.03 7.95
C LEU A 50 -6.61 -3.10 9.31
N ILE A 51 -7.69 -2.35 9.44
CA ILE A 51 -8.50 -2.27 10.65
C ILE A 51 -9.96 -2.46 10.20
N PRO A 52 -10.42 -3.71 10.02
CA PRO A 52 -11.81 -3.95 9.67
C PRO A 52 -12.71 -3.48 10.82
N THR A 53 -13.84 -2.85 10.46
CA THR A 53 -14.86 -2.39 11.41
C THR A 53 -16.15 -3.16 11.19
N ALA A 54 -17.07 -3.12 12.15
CA ALA A 54 -18.37 -3.81 12.04
C ALA A 54 -19.23 -3.31 10.87
N THR A 55 -18.94 -2.13 10.32
CA THR A 55 -19.66 -1.56 9.17
C THR A 55 -19.18 -2.15 7.83
N HIS A 56 -17.98 -2.74 7.77
CA HIS A 56 -17.50 -3.35 6.54
C HIS A 56 -18.29 -4.63 6.25
N THR A 57 -18.83 -4.70 5.04
CA THR A 57 -19.49 -5.87 4.49
C THR A 57 -18.47 -6.85 3.92
N LEU A 58 -18.90 -8.07 3.58
CA LEU A 58 -18.04 -9.02 2.87
C LEU A 58 -17.66 -8.53 1.47
N GLU A 59 -18.49 -7.69 0.85
CA GLU A 59 -18.21 -7.08 -0.45
C GLU A 59 -17.02 -6.12 -0.33
N ASP A 60 -17.03 -5.22 0.67
CA ASP A 60 -15.91 -4.31 0.96
C ASP A 60 -14.59 -5.08 1.19
N VAL A 61 -14.68 -6.24 1.85
CA VAL A 61 -13.52 -7.11 2.08
C VAL A 61 -13.00 -7.68 0.76
N ASN A 62 -13.88 -8.19 -0.10
CA ASN A 62 -13.47 -8.75 -1.39
C ASN A 62 -12.87 -7.68 -2.31
N GLU A 63 -13.49 -6.50 -2.41
CA GLU A 63 -12.94 -5.37 -3.17
C GLU A 63 -11.54 -4.97 -2.66
N THR A 64 -11.35 -4.96 -1.34
CA THR A 64 -10.05 -4.67 -0.73
C THR A 64 -9.00 -5.71 -1.09
N LEU A 65 -9.37 -7.00 -1.08
CA LEU A 65 -8.46 -8.09 -1.45
C LEU A 65 -8.07 -8.04 -2.93
N ASP A 66 -9.03 -7.77 -3.82
CA ASP A 66 -8.78 -7.65 -5.26
C ASP A 66 -7.87 -6.46 -5.57
N ALA A 67 -8.09 -5.32 -4.91
CA ALA A 67 -7.20 -4.17 -5.00
C ALA A 67 -5.79 -4.52 -4.51
N PHE A 68 -5.65 -5.26 -3.42
CA PHE A 68 -4.36 -5.68 -2.89
C PHE A 68 -3.60 -6.63 -3.81
N ASP A 69 -4.29 -7.53 -4.49
CA ASP A 69 -3.67 -8.41 -5.48
C ASP A 69 -3.18 -7.62 -6.70
N ALA A 70 -3.99 -6.65 -7.15
CA ALA A 70 -3.64 -5.77 -8.26
C ALA A 70 -2.44 -4.87 -7.93
N ILE A 71 -2.39 -4.23 -6.76
CA ILE A 71 -1.22 -3.41 -6.36
C ILE A 71 0.02 -4.29 -6.16
N ARG A 72 -0.12 -5.51 -5.65
CA ARG A 72 1.02 -6.41 -5.46
C ARG A 72 1.65 -6.72 -6.80
N THR A 73 0.83 -7.06 -7.79
CA THR A 73 1.28 -7.29 -9.16
C THR A 73 1.96 -6.06 -9.75
N ARG A 74 1.39 -4.85 -9.54
CA ARG A 74 1.97 -3.56 -9.99
C ARG A 74 3.29 -3.21 -9.28
N LEU A 75 3.48 -3.68 -8.04
CA LEU A 75 4.73 -3.51 -7.31
C LEU A 75 5.79 -4.47 -7.83
N GLU A 76 5.47 -5.75 -7.97
CA GLU A 76 6.39 -6.79 -8.44
C GLU A 76 6.81 -6.56 -9.91
N ASN A 77 5.92 -6.08 -10.77
CA ASN A 77 6.23 -5.75 -12.17
C ASN A 77 6.97 -4.40 -12.35
N GLY A 78 7.29 -3.71 -11.24
CA GLY A 78 8.02 -2.45 -11.23
C GLY A 78 7.25 -1.24 -11.74
N THR A 79 5.92 -1.29 -11.82
CA THR A 79 5.11 -0.13 -12.23
C THR A 79 5.31 1.04 -11.27
N TYR A 80 5.27 0.80 -9.95
CA TYR A 80 5.50 1.87 -8.97
C TYR A 80 6.94 2.37 -8.98
N LYS A 81 7.91 1.52 -9.30
CA LYS A 81 9.31 1.94 -9.50
C LYS A 81 9.44 2.92 -10.67
N ARG A 82 8.79 2.63 -11.81
CA ARG A 82 8.77 3.53 -12.96
C ARG A 82 8.02 4.82 -12.68
N LEU A 83 6.86 4.73 -12.03
CA LEU A 83 6.04 5.89 -11.68
C LEU A 83 6.77 6.83 -10.71
N SER A 84 7.37 6.27 -9.66
CA SER A 84 8.14 7.05 -8.69
C SER A 84 9.40 7.68 -9.30
N ALA A 85 10.09 6.99 -10.20
CA ALA A 85 11.20 7.56 -10.96
C ALA A 85 10.76 8.72 -11.87
N ALA A 86 9.62 8.59 -12.56
CA ALA A 86 9.07 9.66 -13.39
C ALA A 86 8.69 10.90 -12.57
N VAL A 87 8.12 10.70 -11.38
CA VAL A 87 7.79 11.79 -10.44
C VAL A 87 9.05 12.47 -9.92
N ALA A 88 10.11 11.70 -9.58
CA ALA A 88 11.39 12.27 -9.16
C ALA A 88 12.03 13.12 -10.27
N ALA A 89 12.04 12.61 -11.51
CA ALA A 89 12.56 13.32 -12.67
C ALA A 89 11.76 14.61 -12.98
N ALA A 90 10.43 14.58 -12.82
CA ALA A 90 9.58 15.76 -13.00
C ALA A 90 9.74 16.81 -11.88
N MET A 91 10.17 16.40 -10.69
CA MET A 91 10.46 17.29 -9.56
C MET A 91 11.91 17.79 -9.51
N GLY A 92 12.71 17.55 -10.55
CA GLY A 92 13.98 18.24 -10.76
C GLY A 92 15.11 17.86 -9.78
N GLN A 93 15.20 16.58 -9.41
CA GLN A 93 16.43 16.00 -8.82
C GLN A 93 17.04 14.98 -9.76
#